data_AF-A0A3L7RMS0-F1
#
_entry.id   AF-A0A3L7RMS0-F1
#
_cell.length_a   1.000
_cell.length_b   1.000
_cell.length_c   1.000
_cell.angle_alpha   90.00
_cell.angle_beta   90.00
_cell.angle_gamma   90.00
#
_symmetry.space_group_name_H-M   'P 1'
#
loop_
_entity.id
_entity.type
_entity.pdbx_description
1 polymer ?
#
loop_
_entity_poly.entity_id
_entity_poly.type
_entity_poly.pdbx_seq_one_letter_code
_entity_poly.pdbx_strand_id
1 'polypeptide(L)'
;MRFPRFFTKKRGHRRTDSHAWGSFAEGFFYALLFGAGVVFGLLLVTGAVSYAPADPDSVVLQRGYEWWMWLLTLLIPVALLAFGGSGLARVVRTWGKSQEHRAAASRTVILQGLAGASPAAGHPGVPSCDNLENSPGIVLRYRLPLESPENWTLVGFGLFALLWNAVVVVLAVGVGADLIGGTTDWLLIGLLVPFVAVGVGGVVLFVRATVLSTSVGPTHVEISDHPLVPGMSYDVRLGQGGAHLFRSIDLGLELEETATFRQGTDTRTQRLVVRRVPVSRWQRVQPVPGGSFEARVSVTIPADAMHSFSSENNAVQWRIVVRALPDRWPEFTRVFPVVVLPVKALVTTAISETVEALE
;
A
#
# COMPACT_ATOMS: atom_id res chain seq x y z
N MET A 1 -23.81 -39.48 -7.19
CA MET A 1 -22.56 -38.71 -7.24
C MET A 1 -22.48 -38.01 -8.60
N ARG A 2 -22.44 -36.68 -8.63
CA ARG A 2 -22.51 -35.89 -9.87
C ARG A 2 -21.08 -35.58 -10.32
N PHE A 3 -20.67 -36.06 -11.49
CA PHE A 3 -19.32 -35.80 -12.01
C PHE A 3 -19.08 -34.29 -12.22
N PRO A 4 -17.86 -33.80 -11.92
CA PRO A 4 -17.52 -32.38 -12.10
C PRO A 4 -17.43 -32.04 -13.59
N ARG A 5 -18.07 -30.93 -13.99
CA ARG A 5 -18.07 -30.43 -15.36
C ARG A 5 -16.83 -29.56 -15.59
N PHE A 6 -15.91 -30.04 -16.42
CA PHE A 6 -14.64 -29.38 -16.77
C PHE A 6 -14.79 -28.16 -17.70
N PHE A 7 -15.92 -28.01 -18.39
CA PHE A 7 -16.17 -26.88 -19.29
C PHE A 7 -17.52 -26.26 -18.97
N THR A 8 -17.51 -25.02 -18.46
CA THR A 8 -18.71 -24.20 -18.28
C THR A 8 -18.83 -23.17 -19.40
N LYS A 9 -20.00 -23.16 -20.03
CA LYS A 9 -20.37 -22.25 -21.12
C LYS A 9 -20.51 -20.82 -20.58
N LYS A 10 -19.74 -19.88 -21.12
CA LYS A 10 -19.82 -18.44 -20.82
C LYS A 10 -21.26 -17.92 -21.06
N ARG A 11 -21.96 -17.50 -19.99
CA ARG A 11 -23.23 -16.76 -20.07
C ARG A 11 -23.04 -15.37 -19.43
N GLY A 12 -22.69 -14.37 -20.24
CA GLY A 12 -22.57 -12.97 -19.81
C GLY A 12 -21.46 -12.70 -18.78
N HIS A 13 -21.63 -11.63 -17.99
CA HIS A 13 -20.66 -11.15 -16.98
C HIS A 13 -20.64 -11.96 -15.66
N ARG A 14 -21.38 -13.07 -15.57
CA ARG A 14 -21.32 -13.97 -14.40
C ARG A 14 -20.36 -15.12 -14.71
N ARG A 15 -19.14 -15.05 -14.16
CA ARG A 15 -18.28 -16.23 -13.97
C ARG A 15 -18.69 -16.89 -12.67
N THR A 16 -19.47 -17.97 -12.74
CA THR A 16 -19.60 -18.90 -11.63
C THR A 16 -18.40 -19.83 -11.67
N ASP A 17 -17.26 -19.35 -11.19
CA ASP A 17 -16.10 -20.20 -10.90
C ASP A 17 -16.40 -21.01 -9.64
N SER A 18 -16.08 -22.31 -9.63
CA SER A 18 -16.17 -23.10 -8.42
C SER A 18 -15.02 -22.69 -7.49
N HIS A 19 -15.35 -21.94 -6.44
CA HIS A 19 -14.42 -21.44 -5.42
C HIS A 19 -13.48 -22.52 -4.82
N ALA A 20 -14.01 -23.74 -4.72
CA ALA A 20 -13.25 -24.92 -4.30
C ALA A 20 -12.08 -25.23 -5.25
N TRP A 21 -12.27 -25.06 -6.57
CA TRP A 21 -11.22 -25.30 -7.56
C TRP A 21 -10.15 -24.21 -7.57
N GLY A 22 -10.53 -22.95 -7.35
CA GLY A 22 -9.57 -21.85 -7.22
C GLY A 22 -8.66 -22.03 -6.00
N SER A 23 -9.24 -22.32 -4.83
CA SER A 23 -8.48 -22.56 -3.60
C SER A 23 -7.66 -23.87 -3.67
N PHE A 24 -8.20 -24.91 -4.33
CA PHE A 24 -7.48 -26.16 -4.56
C PHE A 24 -6.31 -25.98 -5.52
N ALA A 25 -6.48 -25.27 -6.63
CA ALA A 25 -5.42 -24.98 -7.59
C ALA A 25 -4.32 -24.10 -6.97
N GLU A 26 -4.69 -23.09 -6.17
CA GLU A 26 -3.75 -22.26 -5.41
C GLU A 26 -2.97 -23.09 -4.38
N GLY A 27 -3.67 -23.93 -3.61
CA GLY A 27 -3.04 -24.86 -2.67
C GLY A 27 -2.11 -25.86 -3.36
N PHE A 28 -2.53 -26.41 -4.50
CA PHE A 28 -1.73 -27.33 -5.30
C PHE A 28 -0.49 -26.66 -5.88
N PHE A 29 -0.60 -25.43 -6.35
CA PHE A 29 0.53 -24.63 -6.83
C PHE A 29 1.58 -24.40 -5.73
N TYR A 30 1.15 -23.96 -4.54
CA TYR A 30 2.08 -23.77 -3.42
C TYR A 30 2.64 -25.09 -2.89
N ALA A 31 1.88 -26.19 -2.93
CA ALA A 31 2.36 -27.52 -2.57
C ALA A 31 3.44 -28.00 -3.54
N LEU A 32 3.29 -27.75 -4.85
CA LEU A 32 4.30 -28.04 -5.85
C LEU A 32 5.57 -27.22 -5.62
N LEU A 33 5.46 -25.92 -5.34
CA LEU A 33 6.61 -25.07 -5.02
C LEU A 33 7.35 -25.56 -3.77
N PHE A 34 6.63 -25.86 -2.71
CA PHE A 34 7.21 -26.39 -1.48
C PHE A 34 7.87 -27.75 -1.71
N GLY A 35 7.19 -28.67 -2.39
CA GLY A 35 7.71 -29.99 -2.75
C GLY A 35 8.95 -29.91 -3.63
N ALA A 36 8.97 -29.02 -4.63
CA ALA A 36 10.14 -28.76 -5.45
C ALA A 36 11.32 -28.23 -4.61
N GLY A 37 11.06 -27.34 -3.65
CA GLY A 37 12.07 -26.88 -2.69
C GLY A 37 12.64 -27.99 -1.82
N VAL A 38 11.80 -28.89 -1.31
CA VAL A 38 12.22 -30.08 -0.54
C VAL A 38 13.07 -31.02 -1.39
N VAL A 39 12.59 -31.38 -2.59
CA VAL A 39 13.30 -32.29 -3.50
C VAL A 39 14.64 -31.70 -3.92
N PHE A 40 14.67 -30.42 -4.29
CA PHE A 40 15.90 -29.73 -4.67
C PHE A 40 16.88 -29.67 -3.50
N GLY A 41 16.41 -29.32 -2.30
CA GLY A 41 17.23 -29.31 -1.09
C GLY A 41 17.78 -30.70 -0.72
N LEU A 42 16.97 -31.75 -0.84
CA LEU A 42 17.40 -33.13 -0.61
C LEU A 42 18.45 -33.57 -1.64
N LEU A 43 18.24 -33.29 -2.92
CA LEU A 43 19.21 -33.58 -3.99
C LEU A 43 20.53 -32.84 -3.79
N LEU A 44 20.49 -31.63 -3.22
CA LEU A 44 21.66 -30.83 -2.88
C LEU A 44 22.44 -31.48 -1.73
N VAL A 45 21.74 -31.91 -0.68
CA VAL A 45 22.34 -32.60 0.47
C VAL A 45 22.91 -33.95 0.04
N THR A 46 22.18 -34.75 -0.74
CA THR A 46 22.67 -36.07 -1.21
C THR A 46 23.74 -35.96 -2.28
N GLY A 47 23.69 -34.94 -3.14
CA GLY A 47 24.74 -34.66 -4.13
C GLY A 47 26.04 -34.17 -3.47
N ALA A 48 25.95 -33.48 -2.34
CA ALA A 48 27.10 -33.06 -1.55
C ALA A 48 27.70 -34.19 -0.69
N VAL A 49 26.89 -35.19 -0.38
CA VAL A 49 27.23 -36.34 0.46
C VAL A 49 27.31 -37.59 -0.43
N SER A 50 28.45 -37.79 -1.09
CA SER A 50 28.72 -39.01 -1.85
C SER A 50 29.57 -39.98 -1.02
N TYR A 51 29.16 -41.26 -0.97
CA TYR A 51 29.99 -42.32 -0.39
C TYR A 51 31.28 -42.52 -1.20
N ALA A 52 32.41 -42.64 -0.53
CA ALA A 52 33.67 -42.96 -1.19
C ALA A 52 33.58 -44.37 -1.80
N PRO A 53 33.82 -44.55 -3.12
CA PRO A 53 33.74 -45.88 -3.74
C PRO A 53 34.74 -46.90 -3.17
N ALA A 54 35.75 -46.44 -2.43
CA ALA A 54 36.82 -47.26 -1.87
C ALA A 54 36.66 -47.59 -0.37
N ASP A 55 35.75 -46.93 0.36
CA ASP A 55 35.55 -47.17 1.80
C ASP A 55 34.11 -46.79 2.25
N PRO A 56 33.19 -47.77 2.37
CA PRO A 56 31.76 -47.55 2.63
C PRO A 56 31.43 -46.87 3.97
N ASP A 57 32.34 -46.93 4.94
CA ASP A 57 32.14 -46.35 6.28
C ASP A 57 32.59 -44.87 6.36
N SER A 58 33.12 -44.31 5.28
CA SER A 58 33.60 -42.94 5.22
C SER A 58 32.70 -42.05 4.34
N VAL A 59 32.19 -40.97 4.95
CA VAL A 59 31.41 -39.95 4.25
C VAL A 59 32.37 -38.85 3.79
N VAL A 60 32.55 -38.71 2.47
CA VAL A 60 33.42 -37.68 1.88
C VAL A 60 32.55 -36.60 1.26
N LEU A 61 32.64 -35.37 1.80
CA LEU A 61 32.04 -34.19 1.18
C LEU A 61 32.77 -33.89 -0.12
N GLN A 62 32.06 -33.89 -1.26
CA GLN A 62 32.66 -33.50 -2.54
C GLN A 62 33.09 -32.03 -2.49
N ARG A 63 34.40 -31.82 -2.37
CA ARG A 63 35.03 -30.51 -2.25
C ARG A 63 35.28 -29.92 -3.64
N GLY A 64 34.21 -29.69 -4.41
CA GLY A 64 34.27 -29.16 -5.78
C GLY A 64 33.49 -27.85 -5.99
N TYR A 65 32.66 -27.43 -5.03
CA TYR A 65 31.84 -26.23 -5.14
C TYR A 65 32.46 -25.07 -4.36
N GLU A 66 32.72 -23.96 -5.05
CA GLU A 66 33.08 -22.68 -4.45
C GLU A 66 32.03 -22.24 -3.41
N TRP A 67 32.44 -21.64 -2.30
CA TRP A 67 31.55 -21.26 -1.19
C TRP A 67 30.41 -20.32 -1.60
N TRP A 68 30.57 -19.56 -2.69
CA TRP A 68 29.53 -18.66 -3.21
C TRP A 68 28.46 -19.40 -4.01
N MET A 69 28.80 -20.51 -4.67
CA MET A 69 27.83 -21.37 -5.36
C MET A 69 26.93 -22.08 -4.34
N TRP A 70 27.45 -22.38 -3.15
CA TRP A 70 26.66 -22.83 -2.00
C TRP A 70 25.61 -21.81 -1.59
N LEU A 71 25.95 -20.51 -1.59
CA LEU A 71 25.00 -19.45 -1.26
C LEU A 71 23.82 -19.42 -2.25
N LEU A 72 24.08 -19.49 -3.56
CA LEU A 72 23.04 -19.54 -4.59
C LEU A 72 22.21 -20.81 -4.55
N THR A 73 22.88 -21.96 -4.45
CA THR A 73 22.22 -23.26 -4.45
C THR A 73 21.38 -23.46 -3.19
N LEU A 74 21.72 -22.85 -2.04
CA LEU A 74 20.84 -22.81 -0.86
C LEU A 74 19.72 -21.78 -0.98
N LEU A 75 19.94 -20.66 -1.66
CA LEU A 75 18.95 -19.58 -1.76
C LEU A 75 17.71 -20.01 -2.55
N ILE A 76 17.87 -20.80 -3.61
CA ILE A 76 16.76 -21.31 -4.43
C ILE A 76 15.80 -22.21 -3.62
N PRO A 77 16.23 -23.30 -2.96
CA PRO A 77 15.34 -24.15 -2.16
C PRO A 77 14.80 -23.39 -0.95
N VAL A 78 15.59 -22.51 -0.32
CA VAL A 78 15.08 -21.68 0.79
C VAL A 78 13.97 -20.75 0.30
N ALA A 79 14.12 -20.11 -0.85
CA ALA A 79 13.07 -19.29 -1.44
C ALA A 79 11.83 -20.12 -1.80
N LEU A 80 11.99 -21.28 -2.44
CA LEU A 80 10.88 -22.18 -2.78
C LEU A 80 10.13 -22.69 -1.54
N LEU A 81 10.85 -23.05 -0.48
CA LEU A 81 10.28 -23.46 0.80
C LEU A 81 9.57 -22.29 1.50
N ALA A 82 10.16 -21.10 1.48
CA ALA A 82 9.57 -19.90 2.09
C ALA A 82 8.31 -19.45 1.35
N PHE A 83 8.35 -19.33 0.03
CA PHE A 83 7.20 -18.94 -0.80
C PHE A 83 6.12 -20.03 -0.83
N GLY A 84 6.51 -21.30 -1.04
CA GLY A 84 5.59 -22.43 -1.02
C GLY A 84 4.96 -22.62 0.36
N GLY A 85 5.76 -22.56 1.43
CA GLY A 85 5.30 -22.72 2.81
C GLY A 85 4.43 -21.56 3.30
N SER A 86 4.78 -20.32 2.99
CA SER A 86 3.94 -19.15 3.31
C SER A 86 2.63 -19.16 2.54
N GLY A 87 2.66 -19.56 1.27
CA GLY A 87 1.47 -19.79 0.45
C GLY A 87 0.58 -20.89 1.00
N LEU A 88 1.15 -22.04 1.39
CA LEU A 88 0.41 -23.13 2.03
C LEU A 88 -0.20 -22.69 3.37
N ALA A 89 0.56 -22.01 4.22
CA ALA A 89 0.09 -21.49 5.50
C ALA A 89 -1.06 -20.49 5.29
N ARG A 90 -1.00 -19.66 4.25
CA ARG A 90 -2.08 -18.76 3.86
C ARG A 90 -3.31 -19.54 3.39
N VAL A 91 -3.14 -20.53 2.52
CA VAL A 91 -4.24 -21.38 2.04
C VAL A 91 -4.88 -22.13 3.20
N VAL A 92 -4.12 -22.77 4.09
CA VAL A 92 -4.62 -23.45 5.30
C VAL A 92 -5.34 -22.48 6.24
N ARG A 93 -4.75 -21.31 6.50
CA ARG A 93 -5.38 -20.27 7.36
C ARG A 93 -6.65 -19.69 6.77
N THR A 94 -6.83 -19.78 5.46
CA THR A 94 -8.01 -19.28 4.73
C THR A 94 -8.96 -20.40 4.29
N TRP A 95 -8.54 -21.67 4.42
CA TRP A 95 -9.31 -22.86 4.09
C TRP A 95 -10.52 -22.93 5.01
N GLY A 96 -11.70 -23.14 4.44
CA GLY A 96 -12.96 -23.19 5.20
C GLY A 96 -13.44 -21.82 5.72
N LYS A 97 -12.62 -20.77 5.62
CA LYS A 97 -13.07 -19.40 5.90
C LYS A 97 -13.79 -18.84 4.68
N SER A 98 -15.05 -18.45 4.88
CA SER A 98 -15.86 -17.75 3.88
C SER A 98 -15.12 -16.51 3.35
N GLN A 99 -15.36 -16.15 2.08
CA GLN A 99 -14.88 -14.90 1.47
C GLN A 99 -15.19 -13.69 2.35
N GLU A 100 -16.30 -13.74 3.08
CA GLU A 100 -16.75 -12.73 4.03
C GLU A 100 -15.80 -12.53 5.21
N HIS A 101 -15.24 -13.60 5.76
CA HIS A 101 -14.32 -13.53 6.90
C HIS A 101 -12.92 -13.04 6.49
N ARG A 102 -12.52 -13.29 5.22
CA ARG A 102 -11.26 -12.79 4.65
C ARG A 102 -11.37 -11.32 4.21
N ALA A 103 -12.50 -10.93 3.63
CA ALA A 103 -12.83 -9.55 3.29
C ALA A 103 -13.03 -8.70 4.55
N ALA A 104 -13.59 -9.26 5.64
CA ALA A 104 -13.70 -8.61 6.95
C ALA A 104 -12.33 -8.44 7.64
N ALA A 105 -11.44 -9.44 7.60
CA ALA A 105 -10.12 -9.33 8.22
C ALA A 105 -9.16 -8.37 7.48
N SER A 106 -9.25 -8.29 6.14
CA SER A 106 -8.54 -7.26 5.35
C SER A 106 -9.20 -5.87 5.46
N ARG A 107 -10.52 -5.83 5.67
CA ARG A 107 -11.30 -4.62 6.03
C ARG A 107 -10.76 -3.93 7.27
N THR A 108 -10.51 -4.69 8.34
CA THR A 108 -10.08 -4.11 9.62
C THR A 108 -8.69 -3.50 9.51
N VAL A 109 -7.76 -4.12 8.78
CA VAL A 109 -6.38 -3.60 8.63
C VAL A 109 -6.31 -2.34 7.75
N ILE A 110 -7.06 -2.30 6.64
CA ILE A 110 -7.08 -1.13 5.75
C ILE A 110 -7.85 0.05 6.37
N LEU A 111 -8.92 -0.21 7.14
CA LEU A 111 -9.64 0.84 7.88
C LEU A 111 -8.92 1.27 9.18
N GLN A 112 -8.28 0.35 9.92
CA GLN A 112 -7.47 0.71 11.10
C GLN A 112 -6.19 1.45 10.74
N GLY A 113 -5.63 1.24 9.55
CA GLY A 113 -4.47 2.00 9.08
C GLY A 113 -4.76 3.48 8.80
N LEU A 114 -6.02 3.86 8.60
CA LEU A 114 -6.44 5.23 8.26
C LEU A 114 -7.22 5.93 9.37
N ALA A 115 -7.81 5.18 10.30
CA ALA A 115 -8.45 5.74 11.48
C ALA A 115 -8.18 4.82 12.67
N GLY A 116 -7.47 5.34 13.66
CA GLY A 116 -7.54 4.79 15.01
C GLY A 116 -8.99 4.92 15.46
N ALA A 117 -9.77 3.87 15.24
CA ALA A 117 -11.21 3.83 15.50
C ALA A 117 -11.51 3.72 17.01
N SER A 118 -10.86 4.54 17.82
CA SER A 118 -11.40 4.89 19.12
C SER A 118 -12.54 5.89 18.86
N PRO A 119 -13.76 5.63 19.35
CA PRO A 119 -14.84 6.61 19.25
C PRO A 119 -14.46 7.88 20.02
N ALA A 120 -14.75 9.05 19.46
CA ALA A 120 -14.59 10.31 20.18
C ALA A 120 -15.43 10.30 21.48
N ALA A 121 -14.86 10.80 22.58
CA ALA A 121 -15.55 10.90 23.85
C ALA A 121 -16.85 11.71 23.68
N GLY A 122 -18.00 11.12 24.01
CA GLY A 122 -19.32 11.76 23.92
C GLY A 122 -20.08 11.59 22.58
N HIS A 123 -19.46 11.04 21.53
CA HIS A 123 -20.10 10.87 20.22
C HIS A 123 -19.87 9.47 19.63
N PRO A 124 -20.78 8.49 19.88
CA PRO A 124 -20.64 7.16 19.30
C PRO A 124 -20.72 7.24 17.77
N GLY A 125 -19.68 6.76 17.09
CA GLY A 125 -19.58 6.73 15.63
C GLY A 125 -18.84 7.92 15.01
N VAL A 126 -18.44 8.94 15.76
CA VAL A 126 -17.51 9.97 15.27
C VAL A 126 -16.07 9.46 15.50
N PRO A 127 -15.19 9.49 14.49
CA PRO A 127 -13.80 9.06 14.66
C PRO A 127 -13.06 9.98 15.64
N SER A 128 -12.16 9.42 16.46
CA SER A 128 -11.32 10.22 17.36
C SER A 128 -10.40 11.18 16.58
N CYS A 129 -10.18 12.35 17.18
CA CYS A 129 -9.26 13.38 16.69
C CYS A 129 -7.81 13.13 17.09
N ASP A 130 -7.51 12.16 17.98
CA ASP A 130 -6.17 11.99 18.58
C ASP A 130 -5.05 11.98 17.52
N ASN A 131 -5.23 11.20 16.45
CA ASN A 131 -4.22 11.11 15.37
C ASN A 131 -4.08 12.37 14.50
N LEU A 132 -5.06 13.27 14.54
CA LEU A 132 -5.06 14.53 13.79
C LEU A 132 -4.46 15.68 14.62
N GLU A 133 -4.54 15.59 15.96
CA GLU A 133 -4.04 16.61 16.89
C GLU A 133 -2.59 16.37 17.35
N ASN A 134 -2.03 15.18 17.08
CA ASN A 134 -0.70 14.77 17.51
C ASN A 134 0.48 15.61 16.95
N SER A 135 0.23 16.57 16.06
CA SER A 135 1.28 17.38 15.44
C SER A 135 0.89 18.87 15.46
N PRO A 136 1.53 19.69 16.32
CA PRO A 136 1.29 21.13 16.29
C PRO A 136 1.78 21.71 14.95
N GLY A 137 1.05 22.69 14.42
CA GLY A 137 1.49 23.43 13.24
C GLY A 137 2.56 24.47 13.55
N ILE A 138 3.20 25.00 12.50
CA ILE A 138 4.23 26.03 12.63
C ILE A 138 3.58 27.40 12.80
N VAL A 139 2.48 27.65 12.06
CA VAL A 139 1.79 28.95 12.06
C VAL A 139 0.38 28.83 12.63
N LEU A 140 -0.38 27.81 12.20
CA LEU A 140 -1.70 27.50 12.77
C LEU A 140 -1.61 26.34 13.76
N ARG A 141 -2.64 26.16 14.59
CA ARG A 141 -2.62 25.27 15.75
C ARG A 141 -2.34 23.80 15.38
N TYR A 142 -2.98 23.29 14.33
CA TYR A 142 -2.90 21.88 13.97
C TYR A 142 -2.31 21.68 12.58
N ARG A 143 -1.34 20.76 12.45
CA ARG A 143 -0.82 20.30 11.16
C ARG A 143 -1.53 19.02 10.76
N LEU A 144 -2.25 19.05 9.64
CA LEU A 144 -2.99 17.89 9.19
C LEU A 144 -2.03 16.81 8.64
N PRO A 145 -2.25 15.54 9.00
CA PRO A 145 -1.48 14.45 8.42
C PRO A 145 -1.85 14.30 6.95
N LEU A 146 -0.85 14.06 6.11
CA LEU A 146 -1.08 13.74 4.72
C LEU A 146 -1.56 12.28 4.64
N GLU A 147 -2.75 12.08 4.10
CA GLU A 147 -3.22 10.76 3.69
C GLU A 147 -2.43 10.35 2.44
N SER A 148 -1.37 9.59 2.67
CA SER A 148 -0.53 9.07 1.60
C SER A 148 -1.19 7.80 1.05
N PRO A 149 -1.65 7.78 -0.22
CA PRO A 149 -2.07 6.54 -0.84
C PRO A 149 -0.85 5.61 -0.96
N GLU A 150 -0.76 4.71 0.01
CA GLU A 150 0.03 3.48 0.06
C GLU A 150 1.39 3.51 -0.67
N ASN A 151 2.38 4.17 -0.05
CA ASN A 151 3.78 4.17 -0.51
C ASN A 151 4.45 2.76 -0.47
N TRP A 152 3.73 1.73 0.01
CA TRP A 152 4.18 0.34 0.03
C TRP A 152 4.46 -0.22 -1.35
N THR A 153 3.81 0.29 -2.39
CA THR A 153 4.10 -0.14 -3.77
C THR A 153 5.51 0.26 -4.20
N LEU A 154 5.98 1.47 -3.85
CA LEU A 154 7.36 1.90 -4.15
C LEU A 154 8.38 1.07 -3.37
N VAL A 155 8.10 0.81 -2.09
CA VAL A 155 8.94 -0.07 -1.24
C VAL A 155 9.01 -1.48 -1.82
N GLY A 156 7.86 -2.03 -2.23
CA GLY A 156 7.77 -3.34 -2.87
C GLY A 156 8.54 -3.41 -4.19
N PHE A 157 8.42 -2.40 -5.05
CA PHE A 157 9.20 -2.31 -6.29
C PHE A 157 10.70 -2.18 -6.03
N GLY A 158 11.10 -1.37 -5.04
CA GLY A 158 12.50 -1.20 -4.67
C GLY A 158 13.11 -2.51 -4.15
N LEU A 159 12.39 -3.21 -3.26
CA LEU A 159 12.84 -4.50 -2.73
C LEU A 159 12.91 -5.56 -3.83
N PHE A 160 11.90 -5.64 -4.71
CA PHE A 160 11.92 -6.53 -5.86
C PHE A 160 13.12 -6.25 -6.77
N ALA A 161 13.34 -4.98 -7.14
CA ALA A 161 14.46 -4.60 -7.99
C ALA A 161 15.80 -4.96 -7.33
N LEU A 162 15.97 -4.70 -6.03
CA LEU A 162 17.19 -5.03 -5.29
C LEU A 162 17.45 -6.54 -5.25
N LEU A 163 16.45 -7.34 -4.84
CA LEU A 163 16.58 -8.79 -4.73
C LEU A 163 16.80 -9.46 -6.09
N TRP A 164 16.09 -9.02 -7.12
CA TRP A 164 16.25 -9.56 -8.46
C TRP A 164 17.64 -9.23 -9.04
N ASN A 165 18.12 -7.99 -8.86
CA ASN A 165 19.45 -7.63 -9.32
C ASN A 165 20.56 -8.33 -8.54
N ALA A 166 20.35 -8.69 -7.26
CA ALA A 166 21.29 -9.55 -6.54
C ALA A 166 21.44 -10.91 -7.25
N VAL A 167 20.33 -11.55 -7.65
CA VAL A 167 20.38 -12.81 -8.42
C VAL A 167 21.13 -12.63 -9.75
N VAL A 168 20.84 -11.54 -10.47
CA VAL A 168 21.53 -11.21 -11.75
C VAL A 168 23.03 -11.07 -11.55
N VAL A 169 23.47 -10.36 -10.50
CA VAL A 169 24.90 -10.17 -10.20
C VAL A 169 25.59 -11.51 -9.96
N VAL A 170 24.99 -12.42 -9.19
CA VAL A 170 25.66 -13.69 -8.91
C VAL A 170 25.70 -14.59 -10.14
N LEU A 171 24.64 -14.61 -10.97
CA LEU A 171 24.69 -15.30 -12.26
C LEU A 171 25.78 -14.70 -13.19
N ALA A 172 25.91 -13.38 -13.22
CA ALA A 172 26.92 -12.69 -14.01
C ALA A 172 28.36 -12.98 -13.52
N VAL A 173 28.58 -13.09 -12.21
CA VAL A 173 29.87 -13.52 -11.64
C VAL A 173 30.21 -14.94 -12.05
N GLY A 174 29.22 -15.85 -12.04
CA GLY A 174 29.39 -17.22 -12.55
C GLY A 174 29.82 -17.25 -14.02
N VAL A 175 29.07 -16.56 -14.90
CA VAL A 175 29.46 -16.41 -16.32
C VAL A 175 30.88 -15.85 -16.44
N GLY A 176 31.20 -14.80 -15.67
CA GLY A 176 32.50 -14.15 -15.72
C GLY A 176 33.66 -15.07 -15.31
N ALA A 177 33.47 -15.86 -14.26
CA ALA A 177 34.45 -16.84 -13.79
C ALA A 177 34.69 -17.94 -14.84
N ASP A 178 33.62 -18.46 -15.45
CA ASP A 178 33.71 -19.47 -16.50
C ASP A 178 34.47 -18.93 -17.73
N LEU A 179 34.13 -17.72 -18.19
CA LEU A 179 34.80 -17.08 -19.32
C LEU A 179 36.30 -16.86 -19.07
N ILE A 180 36.69 -16.46 -17.85
CA ILE A 180 38.10 -16.29 -17.47
C ILE A 180 38.82 -17.65 -17.38
N GLY A 181 38.12 -18.69 -16.91
CA GLY A 181 38.61 -20.06 -16.85
C GLY A 181 38.70 -20.77 -18.21
N GLY A 182 38.22 -20.14 -19.29
CA GLY A 182 38.21 -20.69 -20.64
C GLY A 182 37.07 -21.68 -20.91
N THR A 183 36.13 -21.84 -19.98
CA THR A 183 34.93 -22.65 -20.15
C THR A 183 33.76 -21.73 -20.55
N THR A 184 33.06 -22.03 -21.64
CA THR A 184 31.90 -21.21 -22.06
C THR A 184 30.62 -22.01 -21.92
N ASP A 185 29.86 -21.73 -20.86
CA ASP A 185 28.51 -22.27 -20.70
C ASP A 185 27.49 -21.37 -21.43
N TRP A 186 27.18 -21.75 -22.67
CA TRP A 186 26.21 -21.06 -23.52
C TRP A 186 24.79 -21.04 -22.92
N LEU A 187 24.43 -22.04 -22.12
CA LEU A 187 23.11 -22.10 -21.48
C LEU A 187 23.01 -21.06 -20.38
N LEU A 188 24.05 -20.93 -19.55
CA LEU A 188 24.10 -19.95 -18.48
C LEU A 188 24.12 -18.51 -19.02
N ILE A 189 24.85 -18.27 -20.12
CA ILE A 189 24.83 -17.00 -20.86
C ILE A 189 23.42 -16.71 -21.42
N GLY A 190 22.81 -17.70 -22.08
CA GLY A 190 21.46 -17.56 -22.63
C GLY A 190 20.40 -17.27 -21.55
N LEU A 191 20.53 -17.88 -20.38
CA LEU A 191 19.67 -17.66 -19.22
C LEU A 191 19.89 -16.27 -18.59
N LEU A 192 21.12 -15.76 -18.58
CA LEU A 192 21.46 -14.45 -18.01
C LEU A 192 20.74 -13.31 -18.73
N VAL A 193 20.62 -13.36 -20.06
CA VAL A 193 20.04 -12.29 -20.89
C VAL A 193 18.62 -11.86 -20.43
N PRO A 194 17.62 -12.75 -20.34
CA PRO A 194 16.29 -12.35 -19.88
C PRO A 194 16.29 -11.91 -18.41
N PHE A 195 17.15 -12.47 -17.56
CA PHE A 195 17.27 -12.07 -16.15
C PHE A 195 17.79 -10.64 -16.00
N VAL A 196 18.82 -10.28 -16.77
CA VAL A 196 19.35 -8.90 -16.87
C VAL A 196 18.27 -7.96 -17.39
N ALA A 197 17.53 -8.35 -18.44
CA ALA A 197 16.47 -7.50 -18.99
C ALA A 197 15.38 -7.17 -17.94
N VAL A 198 14.96 -8.16 -17.15
CA VAL A 198 14.02 -7.96 -16.04
C VAL A 198 14.64 -7.10 -14.93
N GLY A 199 15.91 -7.32 -14.59
CA GLY A 199 16.62 -6.56 -13.56
C GLY A 199 16.75 -5.08 -13.91
N VAL A 200 17.20 -4.78 -15.13
CA VAL A 200 17.30 -3.41 -15.66
C VAL A 200 15.92 -2.76 -15.75
N GLY A 201 14.91 -3.47 -16.28
CA GLY A 201 13.53 -2.98 -16.35
C GLY A 201 12.98 -2.63 -14.97
N GLY A 202 13.21 -3.48 -13.97
CA GLY A 202 12.81 -3.23 -12.58
C GLY A 202 13.45 -1.98 -11.98
N VAL A 203 14.76 -1.79 -12.19
CA VAL A 203 15.49 -0.58 -11.74
C VAL A 203 14.94 0.67 -12.42
N VAL A 204 14.73 0.64 -13.74
CA VAL A 204 14.19 1.78 -14.50
C VAL A 204 12.80 2.16 -13.99
N LEU A 205 11.91 1.18 -13.77
CA LEU A 205 10.57 1.42 -13.23
C LEU A 205 10.64 1.98 -11.81
N PHE A 206 11.49 1.44 -10.95
CA PHE A 206 11.68 1.93 -9.59
C PHE A 206 12.20 3.37 -9.56
N VAL A 207 13.24 3.69 -10.34
CA VAL A 207 13.79 5.05 -10.46
C VAL A 207 12.73 5.99 -11.00
N ARG A 208 12.02 5.62 -12.06
CA ARG A 208 10.94 6.44 -12.62
C ARG A 208 9.84 6.71 -11.58
N ALA A 209 9.40 5.68 -10.87
CA ALA A 209 8.34 5.81 -9.87
C ALA A 209 8.78 6.64 -8.65
N THR A 210 10.04 6.49 -8.24
CA THR A 210 10.65 7.29 -7.16
C THR A 210 10.76 8.76 -7.56
N VAL A 211 11.28 9.03 -8.77
CA VAL A 211 11.37 10.38 -9.31
C VAL A 211 9.98 11.01 -9.39
N LEU A 212 8.97 10.30 -9.92
CA LEU A 212 7.60 10.83 -9.97
C LEU A 212 7.04 11.14 -8.58
N SER A 213 7.37 10.34 -7.56
CA SER A 213 6.91 10.54 -6.18
C SER A 213 7.60 11.72 -5.48
N THR A 214 8.89 11.96 -5.75
CA THR A 214 9.69 13.00 -5.08
C THR A 214 9.77 14.32 -5.84
N SER A 215 9.43 14.35 -7.14
CA SER A 215 9.57 15.54 -7.99
C SER A 215 8.57 16.65 -7.65
N VAL A 216 7.48 16.29 -6.99
CA VAL A 216 6.49 17.23 -6.47
C VAL A 216 6.79 17.39 -4.98
N GLY A 217 7.39 18.52 -4.60
CA GLY A 217 7.84 18.78 -3.23
C GLY A 217 6.73 18.62 -2.18
N PRO A 218 7.10 18.64 -0.89
CA PRO A 218 6.17 18.35 0.19
C PRO A 218 5.00 19.35 0.21
N THR A 219 3.80 18.83 0.39
CA THR A 219 2.58 19.62 0.63
C THR A 219 2.27 19.54 2.12
N HIS A 220 2.10 20.69 2.76
CA HIS A 220 1.66 20.77 4.14
C HIS A 220 0.40 21.63 4.24
N VAL A 221 -0.52 21.20 5.08
CA VAL A 221 -1.75 21.92 5.39
C VAL A 221 -1.84 22.07 6.89
N GLU A 222 -2.07 23.29 7.34
CA GLU A 222 -2.35 23.60 8.74
C GLU A 222 -3.73 24.23 8.85
N ILE A 223 -4.41 24.00 9.97
CA ILE A 223 -5.75 24.53 10.25
C ILE A 223 -5.77 25.20 11.62
N SER A 224 -6.58 26.26 11.74
CA SER A 224 -6.68 27.07 12.96
C SER A 224 -7.21 26.28 14.15
N ASP A 225 -8.17 25.39 13.93
CA ASP A 225 -8.81 24.62 14.98
C ASP A 225 -9.38 23.30 14.45
N HIS A 226 -9.52 22.32 15.33
CA HIS A 226 -10.05 20.99 15.04
C HIS A 226 -10.55 20.38 16.37
N PRO A 227 -11.68 19.64 16.41
CA PRO A 227 -12.56 19.27 15.30
C PRO A 227 -13.42 20.43 14.75
N LEU A 228 -13.94 20.25 13.54
CA LEU A 228 -14.68 21.27 12.80
C LEU A 228 -16.17 21.21 13.10
N VAL A 229 -16.84 22.35 13.01
CA VAL A 229 -18.26 22.51 13.32
C VAL A 229 -19.00 23.06 12.10
N PRO A 230 -20.15 22.47 11.72
CA PRO A 230 -20.97 23.00 10.62
C PRO A 230 -21.33 24.48 10.81
N GLY A 231 -21.23 25.27 9.75
CA GLY A 231 -21.52 26.71 9.75
C GLY A 231 -20.37 27.61 10.21
N MET A 232 -19.32 27.05 10.80
CA MET A 232 -18.15 27.82 11.25
C MET A 232 -17.11 27.97 10.13
N SER A 233 -16.27 29.01 10.26
CA SER A 233 -15.15 29.27 9.35
C SER A 233 -13.82 29.07 10.07
N TYR A 234 -12.87 28.47 9.35
CA TYR A 234 -11.55 28.10 9.87
C TYR A 234 -10.46 28.61 8.94
N ASP A 235 -9.38 29.13 9.49
CA ASP A 235 -8.22 29.49 8.68
C ASP A 235 -7.45 28.24 8.29
N VAL A 236 -7.10 28.13 7.01
CA VAL A 236 -6.29 27.06 6.46
C VAL A 236 -5.07 27.66 5.80
N ARG A 237 -3.89 27.17 6.19
CA ARG A 237 -2.61 27.50 5.57
C ARG A 237 -2.18 26.34 4.68
N LEU A 238 -2.04 26.60 3.39
CA LEU A 238 -1.46 25.68 2.42
C LEU A 238 -0.01 26.08 2.19
N GLY A 239 0.89 25.13 2.33
CA GLY A 239 2.26 25.28 1.87
C GLY A 239 2.63 24.17 0.88
N GLN A 240 3.10 24.58 -0.30
CA GLN A 240 3.53 23.70 -1.37
C GLN A 240 5.00 23.93 -1.68
N GLY A 241 5.85 22.95 -1.35
CA GLY A 241 7.24 22.92 -1.76
C GLY A 241 7.42 22.50 -3.21
N GLY A 242 8.58 22.83 -3.78
CA GLY A 242 8.97 22.43 -5.14
C GLY A 242 9.73 23.53 -5.84
N ALA A 243 10.63 23.17 -6.75
CA ALA A 243 11.45 24.12 -7.49
C ALA A 243 10.83 24.54 -8.85
N HIS A 244 9.62 24.05 -9.16
CA HIS A 244 9.02 24.17 -10.49
C HIS A 244 7.72 24.98 -10.47
N LEU A 245 7.38 25.56 -11.61
CA LEU A 245 6.13 26.29 -11.82
C LEU A 245 4.93 25.33 -11.76
N PHE A 246 3.89 25.72 -11.03
CA PHE A 246 2.58 25.08 -11.04
C PHE A 246 1.62 25.88 -11.91
N ARG A 247 0.98 25.23 -12.87
CA ARG A 247 -0.07 25.84 -13.71
C ARG A 247 -1.29 26.21 -12.88
N SER A 248 -1.68 25.32 -11.98
CA SER A 248 -2.72 25.59 -11.00
C SER A 248 -2.51 24.80 -9.70
N ILE A 249 -2.97 25.38 -8.61
CA ILE A 249 -3.14 24.71 -7.31
C ILE A 249 -4.58 24.99 -6.88
N ASP A 250 -5.34 23.94 -6.65
CA ASP A 250 -6.75 23.97 -6.29
C ASP A 250 -6.90 23.37 -4.89
N LEU A 251 -7.47 24.14 -3.98
CA LEU A 251 -7.83 23.71 -2.63
C LEU A 251 -9.35 23.56 -2.56
N GLY A 252 -9.81 22.40 -2.07
CA GLY A 252 -11.22 22.13 -1.87
C GLY A 252 -11.48 21.33 -0.61
N LEU A 253 -12.71 21.42 -0.12
CA LEU A 253 -13.25 20.56 0.91
C LEU A 253 -14.14 19.50 0.23
N GLU A 254 -13.86 18.22 0.47
CA GLU A 254 -14.63 17.12 -0.10
C GLU A 254 -15.24 16.24 0.98
N LEU A 255 -16.45 15.76 0.70
CA LEU A 255 -17.13 14.72 1.46
C LEU A 255 -17.07 13.43 0.67
N GLU A 256 -16.39 12.41 1.22
CA GLU A 256 -16.39 11.06 0.69
C GLU A 256 -17.24 10.15 1.57
N GLU A 257 -18.13 9.40 0.93
CA GLU A 257 -18.89 8.33 1.56
C GLU A 257 -18.35 6.98 1.09
N THR A 258 -18.03 6.13 2.05
CA THR A 258 -17.63 4.74 1.82
C THR A 258 -18.71 3.84 2.39
N ALA A 259 -19.36 3.07 1.53
CA ALA A 259 -20.34 2.08 1.92
C ALA A 259 -19.85 0.69 1.50
N THR A 260 -19.93 -0.27 2.40
CA THR A 260 -19.59 -1.65 2.12
C THR A 260 -20.76 -2.55 2.44
N PHE A 261 -21.25 -3.24 1.41
CA PHE A 261 -22.47 -4.03 1.47
C PHE A 261 -22.25 -5.41 0.85
N ARG A 262 -23.16 -6.32 1.16
CA ARG A 262 -23.19 -7.66 0.59
C ARG A 262 -24.11 -7.67 -0.64
N GLN A 263 -23.60 -8.16 -1.76
CA GLN A 263 -24.37 -8.39 -2.97
C GLN A 263 -24.35 -9.90 -3.28
N GLY A 264 -25.34 -10.63 -2.75
CA GLY A 264 -25.33 -12.09 -2.77
C GLY A 264 -24.25 -12.63 -1.84
N THR A 265 -23.28 -13.37 -2.38
CA THR A 265 -22.12 -13.91 -1.66
C THR A 265 -20.88 -13.00 -1.72
N ASP A 266 -20.95 -11.90 -2.46
CA ASP A 266 -19.81 -11.01 -2.67
C ASP A 266 -19.92 -9.76 -1.77
N THR A 267 -18.89 -9.49 -0.98
CA THR A 267 -18.74 -8.21 -0.27
C THR A 267 -18.16 -7.18 -1.21
N ARG A 268 -18.81 -6.02 -1.34
CA ARG A 268 -18.34 -4.91 -2.18
C ARG A 268 -18.25 -3.63 -1.38
N THR A 269 -17.13 -2.93 -1.53
CA THR A 269 -16.92 -1.58 -1.02
C THR A 269 -17.03 -0.60 -2.16
N GLN A 270 -17.90 0.39 -2.02
CA GLN A 270 -18.01 1.53 -2.93
C GLN A 270 -17.60 2.80 -2.19
N ARG A 271 -16.85 3.66 -2.89
CA ARG A 271 -16.47 5.00 -2.43
C ARG A 271 -17.01 6.02 -3.41
N LEU A 272 -17.62 7.07 -2.90
CA LEU A 272 -18.19 8.13 -3.71
C LEU A 272 -17.86 9.48 -3.08
N VAL A 273 -17.36 10.41 -3.89
CA VAL A 273 -17.26 11.82 -3.49
C VAL A 273 -18.63 12.45 -3.65
N VAL A 274 -19.36 12.57 -2.54
CA VAL A 274 -20.74 13.06 -2.50
C VAL A 274 -20.78 14.57 -2.71
N ARG A 275 -19.81 15.29 -2.13
CA ARG A 275 -19.76 16.76 -2.20
C ARG A 275 -18.35 17.25 -2.45
N ARG A 276 -18.22 18.26 -3.30
CA ARG A 276 -16.99 19.04 -3.51
C ARG A 276 -17.31 20.51 -3.33
N VAL A 277 -16.66 21.14 -2.37
CA VAL A 277 -16.78 22.57 -2.08
C VAL A 277 -15.46 23.22 -2.46
N PRO A 278 -15.39 23.97 -3.57
CA PRO A 278 -14.17 24.68 -3.94
C PRO A 278 -13.90 25.78 -2.90
N VAL A 279 -12.66 25.84 -2.41
CA VAL A 279 -12.24 26.87 -1.45
C VAL A 279 -11.48 27.96 -2.19
N SER A 280 -10.42 27.59 -2.90
CA SER A 280 -9.55 28.55 -3.59
C SER A 280 -8.81 27.88 -4.72
N ARG A 281 -8.49 28.66 -5.75
CA ARG A 281 -7.71 28.26 -6.91
C ARG A 281 -6.66 29.33 -7.18
N TRP A 282 -5.41 28.91 -7.26
CA TRP A 282 -4.28 29.75 -7.67
C TRP A 282 -3.79 29.30 -9.04
N GLN A 283 -3.45 30.26 -9.90
CA GLN A 283 -2.94 30.00 -11.24
C GLN A 283 -1.51 30.51 -11.38
N ARG A 284 -0.70 29.80 -12.16
CA ARG A 284 0.70 30.16 -12.47
C ARG A 284 1.51 30.48 -11.20
N VAL A 285 1.48 29.53 -10.26
CA VAL A 285 2.16 29.64 -8.98
C VAL A 285 3.63 29.25 -9.14
N GLN A 286 4.53 30.17 -8.82
CA GLN A 286 5.95 29.90 -8.76
C GLN A 286 6.40 29.94 -7.29
N PRO A 287 6.82 28.80 -6.70
CA PRO A 287 7.43 28.81 -5.39
C PRO A 287 8.70 29.67 -5.40
N VAL A 288 8.96 30.38 -4.32
CA VAL A 288 10.19 31.16 -4.16
C VAL A 288 11.39 30.22 -4.27
N PRO A 289 12.49 30.58 -4.96
CA PRO A 289 13.69 29.74 -5.01
C PRO A 289 14.19 29.38 -3.60
N GLY A 290 14.26 28.08 -3.29
CA GLY A 290 14.61 27.57 -1.96
C GLY A 290 13.50 27.63 -0.90
N GLY A 291 12.32 28.16 -1.25
CA GLY A 291 11.15 28.26 -0.38
C GLY A 291 9.95 27.42 -0.86
N SER A 292 8.82 27.59 -0.18
CA SER A 292 7.53 27.02 -0.57
C SER A 292 6.57 28.12 -0.99
N PHE A 293 5.64 27.80 -1.90
CA PHE A 293 4.45 28.61 -2.07
C PHE A 293 3.61 28.50 -0.79
N GLU A 294 3.20 29.63 -0.23
CA GLU A 294 2.32 29.68 0.94
C GLU A 294 1.09 30.52 0.64
N ALA A 295 -0.07 30.00 1.05
CA ALA A 295 -1.33 30.72 0.99
C ALA A 295 -2.15 30.47 2.25
N ARG A 296 -2.82 31.52 2.73
CA ARG A 296 -3.79 31.44 3.83
C ARG A 296 -5.16 31.77 3.30
N VAL A 297 -6.14 30.93 3.59
CA VAL A 297 -7.53 31.10 3.16
C VAL A 297 -8.49 30.68 4.26
N SER A 298 -9.65 31.31 4.30
CA SER A 298 -10.73 30.90 5.20
C SER A 298 -11.59 29.83 4.52
N VAL A 299 -11.80 28.70 5.20
CA VAL A 299 -12.69 27.62 4.78
C VAL A 299 -13.92 27.64 5.67
N THR A 300 -15.10 27.85 5.06
CA THR A 300 -16.38 27.74 5.76
C THR A 300 -16.95 26.34 5.60
N ILE A 301 -17.23 25.68 6.71
CA ILE A 301 -17.92 24.39 6.70
C ILE A 301 -19.40 24.64 6.42
N PRO A 302 -20.00 23.99 5.41
CA PRO A 302 -21.42 24.20 5.10
C PRO A 302 -22.30 23.97 6.33
N ALA A 303 -23.30 24.81 6.56
CA ALA A 303 -24.20 24.69 7.72
C ALA A 303 -25.02 23.39 7.70
N ASP A 304 -25.25 22.84 6.50
CA ASP A 304 -25.91 21.55 6.24
C ASP A 304 -24.91 20.39 6.18
N ALA A 305 -23.65 20.58 6.59
CA ALA A 305 -22.63 19.55 6.54
C ALA A 305 -23.03 18.36 7.43
N MET A 306 -23.01 17.16 6.83
CA MET A 306 -23.09 15.91 7.57
C MET A 306 -21.89 15.80 8.52
N HIS A 307 -22.06 15.22 9.70
CA HIS A 307 -20.93 14.94 10.60
C HIS A 307 -20.05 13.82 10.04
N SER A 308 -18.77 13.81 10.44
CA SER A 308 -17.90 12.67 10.17
C SER A 308 -18.41 11.45 10.93
N PHE A 309 -18.45 10.31 10.25
CA PHE A 309 -19.00 9.06 10.78
C PHE A 309 -18.13 7.87 10.40
N SER A 310 -17.98 6.91 11.29
CA SER A 310 -17.25 5.66 11.06
C SER A 310 -17.95 4.50 11.77
N SER A 311 -18.16 3.42 11.02
CA SER A 311 -18.72 2.15 11.50
C SER A 311 -18.06 0.99 10.74
N GLU A 312 -18.41 -0.25 11.09
CA GLU A 312 -17.87 -1.45 10.42
C GLU A 312 -18.15 -1.47 8.89
N ASN A 313 -19.31 -0.96 8.49
CA ASN A 313 -19.78 -1.08 7.11
C ASN A 313 -19.88 0.25 6.36
N ASN A 314 -19.99 1.38 7.08
CA ASN A 314 -20.18 2.71 6.48
C ASN A 314 -19.25 3.75 7.12
N ALA A 315 -18.74 4.66 6.30
CA ALA A 315 -17.96 5.80 6.75
C ALA A 315 -18.30 7.05 5.93
N VAL A 316 -18.37 8.19 6.62
CA VAL A 316 -18.52 9.53 6.05
C VAL A 316 -17.29 10.31 6.48
N GLN A 317 -16.46 10.69 5.51
CA GLN A 317 -15.17 11.32 5.73
C GLN A 317 -15.12 12.69 5.07
N TRP A 318 -14.79 13.70 5.86
CA TRP A 318 -14.45 15.01 5.36
C TRP A 318 -12.94 15.11 5.15
N ARG A 319 -12.55 15.77 4.07
CA ARG A 319 -11.15 15.95 3.72
C ARG A 319 -10.89 17.27 3.04
N ILE A 320 -9.76 17.88 3.37
CA ILE A 320 -9.17 18.97 2.60
C ILE A 320 -8.33 18.33 1.49
N VAL A 321 -8.63 18.68 0.25
CA VAL A 321 -8.00 18.11 -0.94
C VAL A 321 -7.24 19.22 -1.66
N VAL A 322 -5.96 18.97 -1.88
CA VAL A 322 -5.09 19.83 -2.70
C VAL A 322 -4.85 19.11 -4.01
N ARG A 323 -5.36 19.66 -5.11
CA ARG A 323 -5.06 19.21 -6.47
C ARG A 323 -4.12 20.21 -7.10
N ALA A 324 -3.01 19.76 -7.67
CA ALA A 324 -2.08 20.67 -8.31
C ALA A 324 -1.56 20.08 -9.61
N LEU A 325 -1.38 20.99 -10.58
CA LEU A 325 -0.91 20.69 -11.92
C LEU A 325 0.46 21.35 -12.12
N PRO A 326 1.56 20.62 -11.90
CA PRO A 326 2.89 21.10 -12.24
C PRO A 326 3.06 21.25 -13.76
N ASP A 327 4.01 22.08 -14.19
CA ASP A 327 4.22 22.30 -15.63
C ASP A 327 4.89 21.11 -16.36
N ARG A 328 5.80 20.41 -15.68
CA ARG A 328 6.60 19.30 -16.24
C ARG A 328 6.23 17.91 -15.73
N TRP A 329 5.31 17.84 -14.77
CA TRP A 329 4.97 16.62 -14.05
C TRP A 329 3.45 16.39 -14.09
N PRO A 330 3.00 15.13 -13.96
CA PRO A 330 1.56 14.84 -13.94
C PRO A 330 0.85 15.54 -12.79
N GLU A 331 -0.46 15.74 -12.96
CA GLU A 331 -1.33 16.19 -11.89
C GLU A 331 -1.22 15.26 -10.69
N PHE A 332 -1.16 15.83 -9.49
CA PHE A 332 -1.17 15.08 -8.25
C PHE A 332 -2.27 15.61 -7.34
N THR A 333 -2.76 14.72 -6.48
CA THR A 333 -3.76 15.03 -5.46
C THR A 333 -3.20 14.64 -4.10
N ARG A 334 -3.30 15.54 -3.13
CA ARG A 334 -2.97 15.31 -1.72
C ARG A 334 -4.23 15.45 -0.90
N VAL A 335 -4.42 14.52 0.03
CA VAL A 335 -5.64 14.44 0.84
C VAL A 335 -5.26 14.60 2.30
N PHE A 336 -6.01 15.43 3.01
CA PHE A 336 -5.81 15.71 4.43
C PHE A 336 -7.15 15.50 5.15
N PRO A 337 -7.29 14.43 5.96
CA PRO A 337 -8.55 14.12 6.62
C PRO A 337 -8.87 15.15 7.71
N VAL A 338 -10.16 15.45 7.87
CA VAL A 338 -10.68 16.33 8.92
C VAL A 338 -11.94 15.73 9.54
N VAL A 339 -12.26 16.11 10.78
CA VAL A 339 -13.42 15.60 11.52
C VAL A 339 -14.41 16.73 11.68
N VAL A 340 -15.66 16.50 11.27
CA VAL A 340 -16.77 17.43 11.44
C VAL A 340 -17.71 16.88 12.51
N LEU A 341 -18.01 17.67 13.53
CA LEU A 341 -18.91 17.31 14.62
C LEU A 341 -20.39 17.43 14.22
N PRO A 342 -21.29 16.69 14.90
CA PRO A 342 -22.72 16.88 14.72
C PRO A 342 -23.18 18.25 15.26
N VAL A 343 -24.16 18.85 14.58
CA VAL A 343 -24.74 20.17 14.88
C VAL A 343 -25.16 20.34 16.35
N LYS A 344 -25.56 19.24 17.03
CA LYS A 344 -26.01 19.27 18.43
C LYS A 344 -24.89 19.60 19.43
N ALA A 345 -23.62 19.44 19.07
CA ALA A 345 -22.49 19.79 19.94
C ALA A 345 -22.42 21.30 20.26
N LEU A 346 -22.89 22.17 19.35
CA LEU A 346 -22.97 23.62 19.58
C LEU A 346 -23.90 24.00 20.73
N VAL A 347 -24.94 23.21 20.99
CA VAL A 347 -25.94 23.52 22.03
C VAL A 347 -25.42 23.18 23.42
N THR A 348 -24.61 22.13 23.57
CA THR A 348 -24.10 21.70 24.88
C THR A 348 -22.98 22.61 25.39
N THR A 349 -22.07 23.07 24.52
CA THR A 349 -20.98 23.98 24.93
C THR A 349 -21.50 25.36 25.32
N ALA A 350 -22.48 25.89 24.58
CA ALA A 350 -23.12 27.18 24.91
C ALA A 350 -23.86 27.16 26.25
N ILE A 351 -24.46 26.01 26.64
CA ILE A 351 -25.10 25.84 27.94
C ILE A 351 -24.06 25.72 29.06
N SER A 352 -22.91 25.08 28.81
CA SER A 352 -21.87 24.92 29.82
C SER A 352 -21.15 26.25 30.13
N GLU A 353 -20.83 27.05 29.10
CA GLU A 353 -20.21 28.38 29.29
C GLU A 353 -21.16 29.39 29.98
N THR A 354 -22.47 29.28 29.76
CA THR A 354 -23.44 30.15 30.47
C THR A 354 -23.67 29.73 31.91
N VAL A 355 -23.52 28.46 32.26
CA VAL A 355 -23.59 27.99 33.65
C VAL A 355 -22.34 28.37 34.43
N GLU A 356 -21.16 28.27 33.82
CA GLU A 356 -19.88 28.63 34.45
C GLU A 356 -19.69 30.16 34.60
N ALA A 357 -20.39 30.97 33.79
CA ALA A 357 -20.43 32.44 33.94
C ALA A 357 -21.49 32.93 34.94
N LEU A 358 -22.32 32.03 35.49
CA LEU A 358 -23.37 32.33 36.48
C LEU A 358 -23.05 31.76 37.88
N GLU A 359 -21.95 31.04 38.04
CA GLU A 359 -21.30 30.73 39.32
C GLU A 359 -20.15 31.72 39.59
#